data_AF-A0A2E3RD95-F1
#
_entry.id   AF-A0A2E3RD95-F1
#
_cell.length_a   1.000
_cell.length_b   1.000
_cell.length_c   1.000
_cell.angle_alpha   90.00
_cell.angle_beta   90.00
_cell.angle_gamma   90.00
#
_symmetry.space_group_name_H-M   'P 1'
#
loop_
_entity.id
_entity.type
_entity.pdbx_description
1 polymer ?
#
loop_
_entity_poly.entity_id
_entity_poly.type
_entity_poly.pdbx_seq_one_letter_code
_entity_poly.pdbx_strand_id
1 'polypeptide(L)'
;MNHSGSMHPATPRRRQRARMEGHVAKSADLTSAMAIVGGLASILLFGRKWWNASMLIMQNWLENSTWSNLSIDTIQEITNDALNLIALILVPSTIFLIGFPLIVHLLQTRFLLHLPSVLPNFSRLSLTRWMQHTWTREGFVRMAFGLGKLFILMGIAVWFFAKRGSDLVALARLPLQNLASSLGNLLLQLTVEFTVALVVLAAFDFFYQRRIYEDQLMMTTEEIREESKMR
;
A
#
# COMPACT_ATOMS: atom_id res chain seq x y z
N MET A 1 -22.09 43.55 6.02
CA MET A 1 -21.94 43.25 4.58
C MET A 1 -22.19 41.76 4.39
N ASN A 2 -23.38 41.42 3.93
CA ASN A 2 -23.85 40.04 3.76
C ASN A 2 -23.30 39.47 2.46
N HIS A 3 -22.22 38.69 2.51
CA HIS A 3 -21.88 37.79 1.42
C HIS A 3 -22.66 36.49 1.61
N SER A 4 -23.91 36.45 1.16
CA SER A 4 -24.58 35.18 0.86
C SER A 4 -24.02 34.65 -0.45
N GLY A 5 -22.73 34.29 -0.45
CA GLY A 5 -22.08 33.69 -1.59
C GLY A 5 -22.55 32.25 -1.71
N SER A 6 -23.48 31.98 -2.63
CA SER A 6 -23.77 30.60 -3.01
C SER A 6 -22.47 29.98 -3.54
N MET A 7 -22.07 28.86 -2.94
CA MET A 7 -20.91 28.09 -3.41
C MET A 7 -21.31 27.36 -4.68
N HIS A 8 -20.45 27.43 -5.69
CA HIS A 8 -20.70 26.84 -7.00
C HIS A 8 -19.59 25.85 -7.39
N PRO A 9 -19.91 24.83 -8.21
CA PRO A 9 -18.92 23.90 -8.72
C PRO A 9 -17.80 24.58 -9.51
N ALA A 10 -16.58 24.05 -9.40
CA ALA A 10 -15.41 24.57 -10.10
C ALA A 10 -15.56 24.54 -11.63
N THR A 11 -15.16 25.62 -12.30
CA THR A 11 -15.11 25.64 -13.77
C THR A 11 -14.02 24.70 -14.31
N PRO A 12 -14.09 24.30 -15.60
CA PRO A 12 -13.05 23.48 -16.22
C PRO A 12 -11.66 24.15 -16.16
N ARG A 13 -11.59 25.49 -16.23
CA ARG A 13 -10.35 26.26 -16.14
C ARG A 13 -9.71 26.16 -14.76
N ARG A 14 -10.47 26.36 -13.68
CA ARG A 14 -9.97 26.19 -12.30
C ARG A 14 -9.45 24.77 -12.05
N ARG A 15 -10.17 23.76 -12.53
CA ARG A 15 -9.73 22.35 -12.45
C ARG A 15 -8.41 22.11 -13.20
N GLN A 16 -8.27 22.67 -14.39
CA GLN A 16 -7.05 22.55 -15.18
C GLN A 16 -5.88 23.27 -14.51
N ARG A 17 -6.11 24.46 -13.93
CA ARG A 17 -5.09 25.22 -13.20
C ARG A 17 -4.63 24.50 -11.93
N ALA A 18 -5.55 24.05 -11.09
CA ALA A 18 -5.21 23.26 -9.91
C ALA A 18 -4.38 22.02 -10.28
N ARG A 19 -4.74 21.36 -11.38
CA ARG A 19 -3.97 20.24 -11.90
C ARG A 19 -2.58 20.65 -12.39
N MET A 20 -2.44 21.76 -13.12
CA MET A 20 -1.14 22.29 -13.55
C MET A 20 -0.24 22.64 -12.36
N GLU A 21 -0.82 23.06 -11.24
CA GLU A 21 -0.11 23.35 -9.98
C GLU A 21 0.21 22.09 -9.15
N GLY A 22 -0.17 20.89 -9.63
CA GLY A 22 0.06 19.61 -8.93
C GLY A 22 -0.99 19.26 -7.88
N HIS A 23 -2.06 20.05 -7.74
CA HIS A 23 -3.17 19.79 -6.83
C HIS A 23 -4.18 18.81 -7.45
N VAL A 24 -4.06 17.54 -7.05
CA VAL A 24 -4.93 16.44 -7.47
C VAL A 24 -5.41 15.64 -6.25
N ALA A 25 -6.64 15.12 -6.32
CA ALA A 25 -7.14 14.17 -5.32
C ALA A 25 -6.30 12.89 -5.37
N LYS A 26 -5.63 12.58 -4.26
CA LYS A 26 -4.83 11.35 -4.12
C LYS A 26 -4.98 10.79 -2.71
N SER A 27 -5.23 9.50 -2.58
CA SER A 27 -5.27 8.79 -1.31
C SER A 27 -3.99 7.98 -1.13
N ALA A 28 -3.24 8.33 -0.09
CA ALA A 28 -2.07 7.58 0.33
C ALA A 28 -2.45 6.16 0.79
N ASP A 29 -3.57 6.02 1.51
CA ASP A 29 -4.05 4.72 1.98
C ASP A 29 -4.43 3.78 0.84
N LEU A 30 -5.06 4.29 -0.22
CA LEU A 30 -5.37 3.50 -1.40
C LEU A 30 -4.09 3.05 -2.11
N THR A 31 -3.07 3.90 -2.15
CA THR A 31 -1.77 3.50 -2.71
C THR A 31 -1.13 2.40 -1.85
N SER A 32 -1.10 2.55 -0.52
CA SER A 32 -0.54 1.56 0.41
C SER A 32 -1.31 0.23 0.41
N ALA A 33 -2.65 0.26 0.38
CA ALA A 33 -3.48 -0.94 0.30
C ALA A 33 -3.19 -1.74 -0.98
N MET A 34 -2.97 -1.05 -2.09
CA MET A 34 -2.64 -1.71 -3.36
C MET A 34 -1.24 -2.32 -3.37
N ALA A 35 -0.29 -1.78 -2.61
CA ALA A 35 1.00 -2.44 -2.39
C ALA A 35 0.81 -3.78 -1.66
N ILE A 36 -0.05 -3.82 -0.63
CA ILE A 36 -0.38 -5.05 0.10
C ILE A 36 -1.08 -6.06 -0.82
N VAL A 37 -2.03 -5.61 -1.66
CA VAL A 37 -2.67 -6.44 -2.68
C VAL A 37 -1.62 -7.02 -3.64
N GLY A 38 -0.66 -6.22 -4.10
CA GLY A 38 0.45 -6.69 -4.94
C GLY A 38 1.29 -7.77 -4.24
N GLY A 39 1.65 -7.53 -2.98
CA GLY A 39 2.36 -8.51 -2.15
C GLY A 39 1.58 -9.83 -2.03
N LEU A 40 0.31 -9.76 -1.66
CA LEU A 40 -0.56 -10.94 -1.55
C LEU A 40 -0.70 -11.67 -2.89
N ALA A 41 -0.92 -10.95 -4.00
CA ALA A 41 -1.02 -11.53 -5.33
C ALA A 41 0.28 -12.25 -5.72
N SER A 42 1.44 -11.68 -5.40
CA SER A 42 2.73 -12.34 -5.65
C SER A 42 2.85 -13.68 -4.90
N ILE A 43 2.41 -13.73 -3.64
CA ILE A 43 2.44 -14.98 -2.84
C ILE A 43 1.42 -15.99 -3.37
N LEU A 44 0.20 -15.56 -3.74
CA LEU A 44 -0.82 -16.46 -4.26
C LEU A 44 -0.43 -17.08 -5.61
N LEU A 45 0.23 -16.32 -6.49
CA LEU A 45 0.64 -16.78 -7.81
C LEU A 45 1.94 -17.59 -7.78
N PHE A 46 2.93 -17.17 -6.98
CA PHE A 46 4.29 -17.72 -7.02
C PHE A 46 4.73 -18.42 -5.74
N GLY A 47 4.02 -18.25 -4.62
CA GLY A 47 4.43 -18.74 -3.30
C GLY A 47 4.67 -20.25 -3.25
N ARG A 48 3.85 -21.06 -3.92
CA ARG A 48 4.07 -22.52 -4.01
C ARG A 48 5.36 -22.85 -4.77
N LYS A 49 5.65 -22.11 -5.86
CA LYS A 49 6.90 -22.27 -6.62
C LYS A 49 8.11 -21.87 -5.78
N TRP A 50 8.02 -20.76 -5.06
CA TRP A 50 9.08 -20.29 -4.15
C TRP A 50 9.34 -21.31 -3.04
N TRP A 51 8.29 -21.80 -2.38
CA TRP A 51 8.39 -22.82 -1.34
C TRP A 51 9.10 -24.09 -1.84
N ASN A 52 8.67 -24.62 -2.98
CA ASN A 52 9.27 -25.83 -3.55
C ASN A 52 10.73 -25.62 -3.96
N ALA A 53 11.06 -24.47 -4.55
CA ALA A 53 12.44 -24.14 -4.92
C ALA A 53 13.34 -24.01 -3.69
N SER A 54 12.87 -23.35 -2.63
CA SER A 54 13.60 -23.24 -1.36
C SER A 54 13.83 -24.60 -0.71
N MET A 55 12.81 -25.47 -0.70
CA MET A 55 12.93 -26.82 -0.15
C MET A 55 13.94 -27.67 -0.92
N LEU A 56 13.90 -27.63 -2.25
CA LEU A 56 14.82 -28.39 -3.10
C LEU A 56 16.28 -27.96 -2.88
N ILE A 57 16.55 -26.66 -2.88
CA ILE A 57 17.90 -26.13 -2.65
C ILE A 57 18.38 -26.50 -1.25
N MET A 58 17.52 -26.37 -0.24
CA MET A 58 17.88 -26.70 1.14
C MET A 58 18.17 -28.20 1.31
N GLN A 59 17.38 -29.09 0.70
CA GLN A 59 17.65 -30.52 0.66
C GLN A 59 18.98 -30.82 -0.03
N ASN A 60 19.22 -30.25 -1.21
CA ASN A 60 20.47 -30.44 -1.94
C ASN A 60 21.69 -30.01 -1.11
N TRP A 61 21.63 -28.88 -0.40
CA TRP A 61 22.74 -28.38 0.42
C TRP A 61 22.98 -29.18 1.70
N LEU A 62 21.94 -29.86 2.22
CA LEU A 62 22.01 -30.68 3.42
C LEU A 62 22.40 -32.14 3.12
N GLU A 63 21.91 -32.70 2.01
CA GLU A 63 22.16 -34.09 1.60
C GLU A 63 23.49 -34.25 0.88
N ASN A 64 23.86 -33.29 0.03
CA ASN A 64 25.18 -33.33 -0.57
C ASN A 64 26.21 -32.97 0.49
N SER A 65 27.29 -33.75 0.49
CA SER A 65 28.59 -33.47 1.10
C SER A 65 29.27 -32.19 0.57
N THR A 66 28.49 -31.22 0.08
CA THR A 66 28.87 -29.85 -0.29
C THR A 66 29.78 -29.21 0.76
N TRP A 67 29.61 -29.60 2.02
CA TRP A 67 30.41 -29.15 3.17
C TRP A 67 31.68 -29.96 3.43
N SER A 68 31.79 -31.20 2.95
CA SER A 68 32.94 -32.07 3.22
C SER A 68 34.07 -31.94 2.19
N ASN A 69 33.76 -31.48 0.97
CA ASN A 69 34.74 -31.19 -0.09
C ASN A 69 34.49 -29.78 -0.65
N LEU A 70 34.75 -28.76 0.17
CA LEU A 70 34.64 -27.35 -0.23
C LEU A 70 35.72 -27.01 -1.27
N SER A 71 35.33 -26.98 -2.54
CA SER A 71 36.13 -26.46 -3.64
C SER A 71 35.59 -25.10 -4.12
N ILE A 72 36.36 -24.39 -4.93
CA ILE A 72 35.91 -23.13 -5.56
C ILE A 72 34.65 -23.38 -6.40
N ASP A 73 34.60 -24.49 -7.13
CA ASP A 73 33.46 -24.83 -8.00
C ASP A 73 32.20 -25.07 -7.17
N THR A 74 32.33 -25.79 -6.06
CA THR A 74 31.21 -26.05 -5.13
C THR A 74 30.68 -24.75 -4.50
N ILE A 75 31.55 -23.80 -4.15
CA ILE A 75 31.14 -22.49 -3.63
C ILE A 75 30.42 -21.68 -4.72
N GLN A 76 30.88 -21.76 -5.97
CA GLN A 76 30.22 -21.10 -7.10
C GLN A 76 28.83 -21.66 -7.36
N GLU A 77 28.66 -22.98 -7.31
CA GLU A 77 27.35 -23.63 -7.45
C GLU A 77 26.37 -23.19 -6.37
N ILE A 78 26.76 -23.23 -5.09
CA ILE A 78 25.94 -22.75 -3.96
C ILE A 78 25.54 -21.28 -4.16
N THR A 79 26.50 -20.45 -4.57
CA THR A 79 26.27 -19.01 -4.79
C THR A 79 25.28 -18.78 -5.93
N ASN A 80 25.42 -19.52 -7.03
CA ASN A 80 24.52 -19.43 -8.17
C ASN A 80 23.10 -19.90 -7.82
N ASP A 81 22.96 -20.99 -7.08
CA ASP A 81 21.67 -21.46 -6.58
C ASP A 81 21.01 -20.42 -5.67
N ALA A 82 21.77 -19.82 -4.76
CA ALA A 82 21.29 -18.77 -3.88
C ALA A 82 20.83 -17.53 -4.68
N LEU A 83 21.63 -17.06 -5.63
CA LEU A 83 21.30 -15.92 -6.49
C LEU A 83 20.07 -16.20 -7.35
N ASN A 84 19.95 -17.40 -7.91
CA ASN A 84 18.79 -17.82 -8.68
C ASN A 84 17.52 -17.86 -7.83
N LEU A 85 17.60 -18.39 -6.59
CA LEU A 85 16.48 -18.39 -5.66
C LEU A 85 16.07 -16.96 -5.26
N ILE A 86 17.05 -16.12 -4.95
CA ILE A 86 16.83 -14.70 -4.62
C ILE A 86 16.14 -14.00 -5.79
N ALA A 87 16.66 -14.16 -7.02
CA ALA A 87 16.07 -13.57 -8.21
C ALA A 87 14.64 -14.09 -8.48
N LEU A 88 14.43 -15.41 -8.32
CA LEU A 88 13.13 -16.06 -8.50
C LEU A 88 12.06 -15.50 -7.54
N ILE A 89 12.45 -15.09 -6.33
CA ILE A 89 11.54 -14.52 -5.32
C ILE A 89 11.43 -13.00 -5.50
N LEU A 90 12.55 -12.29 -5.48
CA LEU A 90 12.60 -10.83 -5.45
C LEU A 90 12.05 -10.18 -6.72
N VAL A 91 12.35 -10.72 -7.91
CA VAL A 91 11.93 -10.10 -9.17
C VAL A 91 10.40 -10.03 -9.26
N PRO A 92 9.66 -11.17 -9.20
CA PRO A 92 8.20 -11.13 -9.21
C PRO A 92 7.61 -10.39 -8.02
N SER A 93 8.14 -10.54 -6.80
CA SER A 93 7.60 -9.82 -5.63
C SER A 93 7.72 -8.31 -5.81
N THR A 94 8.86 -7.81 -6.29
CA THR A 94 9.11 -6.38 -6.50
C THR A 94 8.24 -5.82 -7.61
N ILE A 95 8.08 -6.56 -8.72
CA ILE A 95 7.20 -6.14 -9.82
C ILE A 95 5.77 -5.92 -9.31
N PHE A 96 5.24 -6.81 -8.48
CA PHE A 96 3.89 -6.67 -7.96
C PHE A 96 3.78 -5.62 -6.85
N LEU A 97 4.74 -5.59 -5.92
CA LEU A 97 4.80 -4.63 -4.82
C LEU A 97 4.92 -3.19 -5.30
N ILE A 98 5.63 -2.94 -6.40
CA ILE A 98 5.75 -1.60 -7.00
C ILE A 98 4.67 -1.38 -8.06
N GLY A 99 4.37 -2.38 -8.88
CA GLY A 99 3.47 -2.24 -10.03
C GLY A 99 2.04 -1.87 -9.65
N PHE A 100 1.45 -2.55 -8.67
CA PHE A 100 0.08 -2.26 -8.22
C PHE A 100 -0.08 -0.83 -7.68
N PRO A 101 0.70 -0.38 -6.68
CA PRO A 101 0.58 0.99 -6.19
C PRO A 101 0.96 2.02 -7.24
N LEU A 102 1.94 1.74 -8.12
CA LEU A 102 2.31 2.64 -9.21
C LEU A 102 1.14 2.85 -10.18
N ILE A 103 0.48 1.77 -10.62
CA ILE A 103 -0.68 1.84 -11.52
C ILE A 103 -1.78 2.67 -10.86
N VAL A 104 -2.12 2.38 -9.60
CA VAL A 104 -3.17 3.11 -8.89
C VAL A 104 -2.79 4.58 -8.68
N HIS A 105 -1.53 4.87 -8.38
CA HIS A 105 -1.04 6.25 -8.26
C HIS A 105 -1.16 7.02 -9.59
N LEU A 106 -0.77 6.40 -10.71
CA LEU A 106 -0.90 6.98 -12.05
C LEU A 106 -2.37 7.21 -12.42
N LEU A 107 -3.27 6.30 -12.06
CA LEU A 107 -4.70 6.44 -12.26
C LEU A 107 -5.30 7.58 -11.43
N GLN A 108 -4.92 7.70 -10.14
CA GLN A 108 -5.38 8.79 -9.27
C GLN A 108 -4.94 10.17 -9.80
N THR A 109 -3.68 10.27 -10.25
CA THR A 109 -3.11 11.52 -10.78
C THR A 109 -3.46 11.78 -12.25
N ARG A 110 -4.10 10.81 -12.92
CA ARG A 110 -4.36 10.81 -14.38
C ARG A 110 -3.09 11.07 -15.20
N PHE A 111 -1.96 10.46 -14.82
CA PHE A 111 -0.65 10.64 -15.46
C PHE A 111 -0.10 12.08 -15.41
N LEU A 112 -0.46 12.85 -14.39
CA LEU A 112 0.12 14.17 -14.19
C LEU A 112 1.58 14.06 -13.74
N LEU A 113 2.51 14.54 -14.57
CA LEU A 113 3.91 14.73 -14.20
C LEU A 113 4.16 16.20 -13.87
N HIS A 114 4.37 16.52 -12.60
CA HIS A 114 4.66 17.87 -12.14
C HIS A 114 6.12 18.00 -11.67
N LEU A 115 7.01 18.33 -12.63
CA LEU A 115 8.45 18.49 -12.42
C LEU A 115 8.84 19.46 -11.28
N PRO A 116 8.15 20.60 -11.07
CA PRO A 116 8.49 21.52 -9.97
C PRO A 116 8.31 20.92 -8.57
N SER A 117 7.49 19.88 -8.41
CA SER A 117 7.33 19.18 -7.12
C SER A 117 8.51 18.27 -6.76
N VAL A 118 9.43 18.01 -7.70
CA VAL A 118 10.64 17.21 -7.47
C VAL A 118 11.76 18.05 -6.85
N LEU A 119 11.68 19.39 -6.94
CA LEU A 119 12.66 20.28 -6.36
C LEU A 119 12.54 20.29 -4.81
N PRO A 120 13.67 20.19 -4.08
CA PRO A 120 13.65 20.24 -2.62
C PRO A 120 13.13 21.59 -2.14
N ASN A 121 12.01 21.56 -1.43
CA ASN A 121 11.39 22.76 -0.87
C ASN A 121 11.66 22.82 0.64
N PHE A 122 12.71 23.53 1.05
CA PHE A 122 13.12 23.71 2.45
C PHE A 122 12.05 24.34 3.34
N SER A 123 11.09 25.05 2.75
CA SER A 123 10.00 25.66 3.51
C SER A 123 9.04 24.61 4.12
N ARG A 124 9.04 23.37 3.60
CA ARG A 124 8.29 22.23 4.14
C ARG A 124 8.93 21.56 5.37
N LEU A 125 10.20 21.85 5.68
CA LEU A 125 10.93 21.30 6.83
C LEU A 125 10.71 22.09 8.14
N SER A 126 9.89 23.15 8.12
CA SER A 126 9.64 23.96 9.33
C SER A 126 8.72 23.24 10.32
N LEU A 127 9.23 22.98 11.53
CA LEU A 127 8.51 22.32 12.62
C LEU A 127 7.22 23.05 13.00
N THR A 128 7.24 24.38 12.94
CA THR A 128 6.10 25.26 13.23
C THR A 128 4.94 25.08 12.24
N ARG A 129 5.22 25.00 10.93
CA ARG A 129 4.17 24.75 9.93
C ARG A 129 3.62 23.34 10.03
N TRP A 130 4.46 22.36 10.33
CA TRP A 130 4.02 20.99 10.55
C TRP A 130 3.04 20.90 11.73
N MET A 131 3.34 21.54 12.86
CA MET A 131 2.43 21.58 14.02
C MET A 131 1.11 22.27 13.69
N GLN A 132 1.16 23.42 13.02
CA GLN A 132 -0.06 24.14 12.60
C GLN A 132 -0.93 23.33 11.65
N HIS A 133 -0.33 22.58 10.72
CA HIS A 133 -1.07 21.77 9.76
C HIS A 133 -1.66 20.50 10.39
N THR A 134 -0.98 19.92 11.39
CA THR A 134 -1.41 18.72 12.12
C THR A 134 -2.52 19.05 13.13
N TRP A 135 -2.44 20.22 13.78
CA TRP A 135 -3.43 20.68 14.77
C TRP A 135 -4.63 21.39 14.13
N THR A 136 -5.11 20.85 13.01
CA THR A 136 -6.34 21.32 12.33
C THR A 136 -7.47 20.32 12.54
N ARG A 137 -8.72 20.75 12.33
CA ARG A 137 -9.89 19.83 12.32
C ARG A 137 -9.67 18.65 11.37
N GLU A 138 -9.07 18.90 10.20
CA GLU A 138 -8.73 17.85 9.26
C GLU A 138 -7.68 16.86 9.80
N GLY A 139 -6.69 17.35 10.56
CA GLY A 139 -5.69 16.52 11.22
C GLY A 139 -6.32 15.56 12.24
N PHE A 140 -7.23 16.06 13.08
CA PHE A 140 -7.98 15.23 14.03
C PHE A 140 -8.84 14.17 13.32
N VAL A 141 -9.52 14.52 12.23
CA VAL A 141 -10.32 13.56 11.47
C VAL A 141 -9.43 12.47 10.86
N ARG A 142 -8.27 12.83 10.29
CA ARG A 142 -7.29 11.85 9.78
C ARG A 142 -6.78 10.92 10.89
N MET A 143 -6.53 11.44 12.08
CA MET A 143 -6.13 10.64 13.23
C MET A 143 -7.23 9.67 13.66
N ALA A 144 -8.48 10.12 13.72
CA ALA A 144 -9.63 9.28 14.03
C ALA A 144 -9.79 8.13 13.02
N PHE A 145 -9.64 8.41 11.72
CA PHE A 145 -9.62 7.36 10.69
C PHE A 145 -8.47 6.37 10.91
N GLY A 146 -7.27 6.85 11.24
CA GLY A 146 -6.12 6.01 11.54
C GLY A 146 -6.38 5.05 12.70
N LEU A 147 -6.91 5.57 13.82
CA LEU A 147 -7.30 4.75 14.97
C LEU A 147 -8.42 3.78 14.63
N GLY A 148 -9.42 4.21 13.86
CA GLY A 148 -10.52 3.35 13.40
C GLY A 148 -10.03 2.15 12.61
N LYS A 149 -9.08 2.35 11.68
CA LYS A 149 -8.45 1.24 10.94
C LYS A 149 -7.76 0.27 11.88
N LEU A 150 -7.01 0.78 12.86
CA LEU A 150 -6.31 -0.06 13.84
C LEU A 150 -7.29 -0.91 14.66
N PHE A 151 -8.38 -0.32 15.15
CA PHE A 151 -9.41 -1.06 15.88
C PHE A 151 -10.08 -2.12 15.02
N ILE A 152 -10.35 -1.83 13.74
CA ILE A 152 -10.94 -2.79 12.81
C ILE A 152 -9.99 -3.97 12.56
N LEU A 153 -8.71 -3.71 12.28
CA LEU A 153 -7.72 -4.77 12.10
C LEU A 153 -7.52 -5.60 13.36
N MET A 154 -7.50 -4.96 14.53
CA MET A 154 -7.44 -5.65 15.82
C MET A 154 -8.68 -6.54 16.03
N GLY A 155 -9.87 -6.03 15.70
CA GLY A 155 -11.11 -6.80 15.76
C GLY A 155 -11.09 -8.04 14.84
N ILE A 156 -10.58 -7.90 13.62
CA ILE A 156 -10.41 -9.02 12.69
C ILE A 156 -9.41 -10.03 13.26
N ALA A 157 -8.28 -9.57 13.81
CA ALA A 157 -7.29 -10.45 14.43
C ALA A 157 -7.91 -11.26 15.57
N VAL A 158 -8.58 -10.59 16.51
CA VAL A 158 -9.24 -11.23 17.66
C VAL A 158 -10.30 -12.23 17.19
N TRP A 159 -11.12 -11.85 16.21
CA TRP A 159 -12.13 -12.74 15.64
C TRP A 159 -11.52 -13.97 14.95
N PHE A 160 -10.46 -13.76 14.17
CA PHE A 160 -9.72 -14.84 13.52
C PHE A 160 -9.16 -15.82 14.56
N PHE A 161 -8.49 -15.33 15.60
CA PHE A 161 -7.96 -16.16 16.67
C PHE A 161 -9.07 -16.87 17.48
N ALA A 162 -10.21 -16.23 17.71
CA ALA A 162 -11.34 -16.88 18.38
C ALA A 162 -11.91 -18.03 17.53
N LYS A 163 -12.00 -17.86 16.20
CA LYS A 163 -12.52 -18.86 15.27
C LYS A 163 -11.52 -19.99 14.97
N ARG A 164 -10.24 -19.66 14.88
CA ARG A 164 -9.14 -20.56 14.47
C ARG A 164 -8.24 -21.01 15.62
N GLY A 165 -8.57 -20.64 16.86
CA GLY A 165 -7.76 -20.94 18.03
C GLY A 165 -7.54 -22.44 18.23
N SER A 166 -8.56 -23.27 17.97
CA SER A 166 -8.43 -24.73 17.99
C SER A 166 -7.46 -25.24 16.92
N ASP A 167 -7.48 -24.66 15.72
CA ASP A 167 -6.59 -25.03 14.61
C ASP A 167 -5.12 -24.71 14.98
N LEU A 168 -4.89 -23.60 15.69
CA LEU A 168 -3.58 -23.20 16.22
C LEU A 168 -3.07 -24.13 17.33
N VAL A 169 -3.95 -24.60 18.21
CA VAL A 169 -3.57 -25.59 19.23
C VAL A 169 -3.30 -26.95 18.58
N ALA A 170 -4.05 -27.30 17.53
CA ALA A 170 -3.86 -28.54 16.78
C ALA A 170 -2.51 -28.56 16.02
N LEU A 171 -2.03 -27.41 15.55
CA LEU A 171 -0.72 -27.26 14.91
C LEU A 171 0.43 -27.78 15.79
N ALA A 172 0.35 -27.62 17.12
CA ALA A 172 1.37 -28.11 18.05
C ALA A 172 1.47 -29.64 18.10
N ARG A 173 0.46 -30.34 17.57
CA ARG A 173 0.39 -31.82 17.53
C ARG A 173 0.64 -32.39 16.15
N LEU A 174 0.83 -31.53 15.13
CA LEU A 174 1.07 -31.98 13.77
C LEU A 174 2.51 -32.48 13.60
N PRO A 175 2.73 -33.50 12.74
CA PRO A 175 4.07 -33.89 12.33
C PRO A 175 4.75 -32.72 11.61
N LEU A 176 6.07 -32.61 11.76
CA LEU A 176 6.86 -31.47 11.27
C LEU A 176 6.65 -31.20 9.77
N GLN A 177 6.44 -32.25 8.97
CA GLN A 177 6.20 -32.13 7.53
C GLN A 177 4.92 -31.35 7.18
N ASN A 178 3.88 -31.42 8.03
CA ASN A 178 2.58 -30.77 7.79
C ASN A 178 2.44 -29.42 8.51
N LEU A 179 3.35 -29.12 9.45
CA LEU A 179 3.30 -27.92 10.27
C LEU A 179 3.47 -26.66 9.40
N ALA A 180 4.49 -26.64 8.54
CA ALA A 180 4.80 -25.47 7.72
C ALA A 180 3.67 -25.11 6.73
N SER A 181 3.11 -26.11 6.04
CA SER A 181 2.01 -25.91 5.09
C SER A 181 0.71 -25.47 5.79
N SER A 182 0.39 -26.06 6.93
CA SER A 182 -0.79 -25.69 7.72
C SER A 182 -0.68 -24.28 8.30
N LEU A 183 0.49 -23.93 8.84
CA LEU A 183 0.77 -22.58 9.34
C LEU A 183 0.73 -21.54 8.21
N GLY A 184 1.35 -21.85 7.07
CA GLY A 184 1.31 -20.99 5.88
C GLY A 184 -0.11 -20.72 5.40
N ASN A 185 -0.99 -21.73 5.42
CA ASN A 185 -2.40 -21.56 5.06
C ASN A 185 -3.16 -20.66 6.04
N LEU A 186 -2.91 -20.76 7.35
CA LEU A 186 -3.53 -19.86 8.33
C LEU A 186 -3.04 -18.42 8.17
N LEU A 187 -1.73 -18.22 7.97
CA LEU A 187 -1.15 -16.91 7.72
C LEU A 187 -1.70 -16.28 6.44
N LEU A 188 -1.87 -17.08 5.37
CA LEU A 188 -2.48 -16.63 4.13
C LEU A 188 -3.94 -16.22 4.33
N GLN A 189 -4.75 -16.99 5.06
CA GLN A 189 -6.14 -16.63 5.35
C GLN A 189 -6.23 -15.30 6.11
N LEU A 190 -5.43 -15.14 7.16
CA LEU A 190 -5.38 -13.89 7.94
C LEU A 190 -4.94 -12.70 7.06
N THR A 191 -3.92 -12.91 6.23
CA THR A 191 -3.42 -11.87 5.31
C THR A 191 -4.48 -11.46 4.29
N VAL A 192 -5.26 -12.42 3.76
CA VAL A 192 -6.39 -12.13 2.86
C VAL A 192 -7.45 -11.30 3.57
N GLU A 193 -7.86 -11.69 4.78
CA GLU A 193 -8.86 -10.95 5.57
C GLU A 193 -8.42 -9.50 5.85
N PHE A 194 -7.16 -9.31 6.26
CA PHE A 194 -6.58 -7.98 6.46
C PHE A 194 -6.52 -7.17 5.17
N THR A 195 -6.11 -7.80 4.06
CA THR A 195 -6.00 -7.13 2.76
C THR A 195 -7.37 -6.63 2.30
N VAL A 196 -8.40 -7.46 2.39
CA VAL A 196 -9.78 -7.08 2.04
C VAL A 196 -10.25 -5.90 2.90
N ALA A 197 -10.04 -5.96 4.22
CA ALA A 197 -10.41 -4.88 5.11
C ALA A 197 -9.68 -3.57 4.78
N LEU A 198 -8.37 -3.63 4.51
CA LEU A 198 -7.57 -2.46 4.13
C LEU A 198 -8.01 -1.87 2.79
N VAL A 199 -8.34 -2.69 1.80
CA VAL A 199 -8.86 -2.21 0.51
C VAL A 199 -10.19 -1.49 0.69
N VAL A 200 -11.11 -2.06 1.50
CA VAL A 200 -12.39 -1.42 1.80
C VAL A 200 -12.19 -0.08 2.53
N LEU A 201 -11.33 -0.07 3.55
CA LEU A 201 -11.00 1.15 4.32
C LEU A 201 -10.35 2.21 3.45
N ALA A 202 -9.46 1.82 2.55
CA ALA A 202 -8.79 2.72 1.64
C ALA A 202 -9.72 3.25 0.55
N ALA A 203 -10.72 2.48 0.12
CA ALA A 203 -11.76 2.98 -0.76
C ALA A 203 -12.59 4.09 -0.08
N PHE A 204 -12.97 3.90 1.18
CA PHE A 204 -13.64 4.94 1.97
C PHE A 204 -12.78 6.19 2.13
N ASP A 205 -11.49 6.04 2.45
CA ASP A 205 -10.55 7.17 2.54
C ASP A 205 -10.45 7.89 1.18
N PHE A 206 -10.36 7.16 0.07
CA PHE A 206 -10.32 7.77 -1.26
C PHE A 206 -11.58 8.60 -1.58
N PHE A 207 -12.78 8.10 -1.27
CA PHE A 207 -14.01 8.87 -1.47
C PHE A 207 -14.04 10.12 -0.59
N TYR A 208 -13.60 10.01 0.66
CA TYR A 208 -13.53 11.13 1.59
C TYR A 208 -12.54 12.20 1.09
N GLN A 209 -11.34 11.80 0.67
CA GLN A 209 -10.33 12.72 0.15
C GLN A 209 -10.74 13.34 -1.18
N ARG A 210 -11.45 12.59 -2.04
CA ARG A 210 -12.02 13.13 -3.27
C ARG A 210 -13.09 14.19 -3.00
N ARG A 211 -13.92 13.98 -1.98
CA ARG A 211 -14.91 14.98 -1.56
C ARG A 211 -14.24 16.26 -1.05
N ILE A 212 -13.26 16.13 -0.17
CA ILE A 212 -12.47 17.28 0.32
C ILE A 212 -11.84 18.04 -0.85
N TYR A 213 -11.28 17.33 -1.82
CA TYR A 213 -10.68 17.97 -3.00
C TYR A 213 -11.70 18.76 -3.82
N GLU A 214 -12.88 18.21 -4.07
CA GLU A 214 -13.95 18.95 -4.78
C GLU A 214 -14.45 20.14 -3.96
N ASP A 215 -14.56 19.99 -2.64
CA ASP A 215 -14.97 21.08 -1.74
C ASP A 215 -13.95 22.25 -1.76
N GLN A 216 -12.65 21.93 -1.83
CA GLN A 216 -11.57 22.93 -1.96
C GLN A 216 -11.57 23.64 -3.33
N LEU A 217 -12.11 23.01 -4.37
CA LEU A 217 -12.20 23.59 -5.71
C LEU A 217 -13.45 24.46 -5.90
N MET A 218 -14.43 24.41 -5.01
CA MET A 218 -15.64 25.22 -5.11
C MET A 218 -15.30 26.72 -5.17
N MET A 219 -16.15 27.46 -5.89
CA MET A 219 -15.96 28.88 -6.18
C MET A 219 -17.12 29.69 -5.61
N THR A 220 -16.83 30.92 -5.20
CA THR A 220 -17.89 31.87 -4.85
C THR A 220 -18.53 32.47 -6.11
N THR A 221 -19.71 33.05 -5.97
CA THR A 221 -20.39 33.80 -7.05
C THR A 221 -19.51 34.91 -7.64
N GLU A 222 -18.67 35.53 -6.82
CA GLU A 222 -17.75 36.59 -7.22
C GLU A 222 -16.60 36.03 -8.07
N GLU A 223 -15.97 34.95 -7.62
CA GLU A 223 -14.88 34.28 -8.35
C GLU A 223 -15.34 33.76 -9.73
N ILE A 224 -16.56 33.22 -9.84
CA ILE A 224 -17.11 32.79 -11.13
C ILE A 224 -17.32 33.98 -12.06
N ARG A 225 -17.83 35.09 -11.53
CA ARG A 225 -18.07 36.30 -12.32
C ARG A 225 -16.74 36.88 -12.84
N GLU A 226 -15.69 36.84 -12.03
CA GLU A 226 -14.34 37.24 -12.45
C GLU A 226 -13.76 36.28 -13.51
N GLU A 227 -13.86 34.96 -13.34
CA GLU A 227 -13.42 34.00 -14.35
C GLU A 227 -14.16 34.15 -15.68
N SER A 228 -15.45 34.49 -15.64
CA SER A 228 -16.27 34.71 -16.84
C SER A 228 -15.82 35.94 -17.65
N LYS A 229 -15.24 36.95 -16.98
CA LYS A 229 -14.68 38.14 -17.63
C LYS A 229 -13.30 37.89 -18.24
N MET A 230 -12.58 36.89 -17.75
CA MET A 230 -11.27 36.48 -18.28
C MET A 230 -11.41 35.53 -19.50
N ARG A 231 -12.61 35.43 -20.08
CA ARG A 231 -12.92 34.60 -21.25
C ARG A 231 -13.03 35.47 -22.49
#